data_AF-A0A1M5Y6F1-F1
#
_entry.id   AF-A0A1M5Y6F1-F1
#
_cell.length_a   1.000
_cell.length_b   1.000
_cell.length_c   1.000
_cell.angle_alpha   90.00
_cell.angle_beta   90.00
_cell.angle_gamma   90.00
#
_symmetry.space_group_name_H-M   'P 1'
#
loop_
_entity.id
_entity.type
_entity.pdbx_description
1 polymer ?
#
loop_
_entity_poly.entity_id
_entity_poly.type
_entity_poly.pdbx_seq_one_letter_code
_entity_poly.pdbx_strand_id
1 'polypeptide(L)'
;MNLPKRILYNDSLNIEIFSKMIGENWNISDEIFKNYILANISISMTKNSEMKKDINKLYDLDEINYYKAVKNSSCGNHVIITGGTLEQEIQGRKVLGLLLIAEQNYNLRNTMVNLLRKHYPIVFNAVKKHNKKELAIKYFQLDKITRKITGRLEAAVYFYFSIYRSVDAVDHGFIKSIINDLKSFEFYNPITRDISKELELHKSEIKEIKTLLKREYGKINSYKDILNINIKAITELSAILENFFIINKLDINLLFSESNYINIDDILLAYIKAGNTS
;
A
#
# COMPACT_ATOMS: atom_id res chain seq x y z
N MET A 1 5.04 -14.22 23.82
CA MET A 1 6.30 -14.62 23.17
C MET A 1 7.16 -13.36 23.09
N ASN A 2 8.27 -13.33 23.83
CA ASN A 2 9.07 -12.13 24.05
C ASN A 2 10.07 -11.98 22.89
N LEU A 3 10.16 -10.77 22.30
CA LEU A 3 11.34 -10.40 21.51
C LEU A 3 12.60 -10.60 22.39
N PRO A 4 13.76 -10.92 21.80
CA PRO A 4 14.96 -11.21 22.56
C PRO A 4 15.27 -10.08 23.55
N LYS A 5 15.31 -10.43 24.85
CA LYS A 5 15.77 -9.52 25.91
C LYS A 5 17.25 -9.20 25.63
N ARG A 6 17.57 -7.90 25.59
CA ARG A 6 18.87 -7.28 25.28
C ARG A 6 19.31 -7.43 23.83
N ILE A 7 19.00 -6.40 23.03
CA ILE A 7 19.77 -6.06 21.83
C ILE A 7 21.11 -5.51 22.34
N LEU A 8 22.15 -6.33 22.32
CA LEU A 8 23.52 -5.88 22.52
C LEU A 8 23.90 -5.01 21.31
N TYR A 9 24.08 -3.72 21.59
CA TYR A 9 24.54 -2.69 20.67
C TYR A 9 25.85 -3.10 19.97
N ASN A 10 25.87 -3.13 18.63
CA ASN A 10 26.99 -2.55 17.86
C ASN A 10 26.75 -2.35 16.35
N ASP A 11 25.62 -2.74 15.77
CA ASP A 11 25.22 -2.31 14.42
C ASP A 11 23.95 -1.45 14.51
N SER A 12 23.97 -0.26 13.91
CA SER A 12 22.86 0.71 14.00
C SER A 12 21.58 0.11 13.41
N LEU A 13 20.59 -0.20 14.27
CA LEU A 13 19.29 -0.71 13.85
C LEU A 13 18.69 0.17 12.74
N ASN A 14 18.40 -0.44 11.60
CA ASN A 14 17.74 0.19 10.46
C ASN A 14 16.58 -0.70 9.98
N ILE A 15 15.82 -0.25 8.99
CA ILE A 15 14.64 -0.99 8.51
C ILE A 15 15.07 -2.31 7.90
N GLU A 16 16.19 -2.36 7.18
CA GLU A 16 16.70 -3.60 6.60
C GLU A 16 17.02 -4.66 7.67
N ILE A 17 17.81 -4.29 8.69
CA ILE A 17 18.19 -5.17 9.80
C ILE A 17 16.94 -5.60 10.58
N PHE A 18 16.04 -4.67 10.87
CA PHE A 18 14.79 -4.99 11.56
C PHE A 18 13.92 -5.96 10.75
N SER A 19 13.85 -5.79 9.43
CA SER A 19 13.08 -6.66 8.53
C SER A 19 13.61 -8.10 8.57
N LYS A 20 14.95 -8.27 8.58
CA LYS A 20 15.60 -9.58 8.74
C LYS A 20 15.23 -10.24 10.07
N MET A 21 15.32 -9.48 11.17
CA MET A 21 14.94 -9.98 12.51
C MET A 21 13.46 -10.38 12.61
N ILE A 22 12.56 -9.64 11.99
CA ILE A 22 11.14 -9.98 11.98
C ILE A 22 10.85 -11.17 11.05
N GLY A 23 11.54 -11.26 9.91
CA GLY A 23 11.36 -12.36 8.97
C GLY A 23 11.60 -13.73 9.60
N GLU A 24 12.68 -13.84 10.39
CA GLU A 24 13.02 -15.04 11.17
C GLU A 24 11.92 -15.40 12.19
N ASN A 25 11.32 -14.41 12.84
CA ASN A 25 10.37 -14.62 13.94
C ASN A 25 8.92 -14.83 13.47
N TRP A 26 8.54 -14.30 12.31
CA TRP A 26 7.14 -14.20 11.88
C TRP A 26 6.82 -14.94 10.58
N ASN A 27 7.83 -15.62 10.00
CA ASN A 27 7.75 -16.36 8.74
C ASN A 27 7.24 -15.50 7.58
N ILE A 28 7.83 -14.30 7.43
CA ILE A 28 7.56 -13.35 6.35
C ILE A 28 8.90 -13.07 5.69
N SER A 29 8.95 -12.99 4.35
CA SER A 29 10.17 -12.53 3.67
C SER A 29 10.55 -11.13 4.16
N ASP A 30 11.83 -10.95 4.48
CA ASP A 30 12.41 -9.67 4.90
C ASP A 30 12.22 -8.59 3.83
N GLU A 31 12.33 -8.95 2.55
CA GLU A 31 12.03 -8.06 1.43
C GLU A 31 10.59 -7.58 1.42
N ILE A 32 9.62 -8.46 1.71
CA ILE A 32 8.20 -8.09 1.75
C ILE A 32 7.97 -7.03 2.83
N PHE A 33 8.50 -7.24 4.04
CA PHE A 33 8.35 -6.27 5.13
C PHE A 33 9.03 -4.94 4.81
N LYS A 34 10.29 -4.99 4.35
CA LYS A 34 11.06 -3.82 3.96
C LYS A 34 10.34 -3.00 2.90
N ASN A 35 9.90 -3.65 1.82
CA ASN A 35 9.24 -2.99 0.69
C ASN A 35 7.90 -2.38 1.11
N TYR A 36 7.10 -3.11 1.89
CA TYR A 36 5.83 -2.58 2.38
C TYR A 36 6.02 -1.31 3.23
N ILE A 37 6.99 -1.31 4.15
CA ILE A 37 7.27 -0.15 4.99
C ILE A 37 7.79 1.02 4.17
N LEU A 38 8.85 0.80 3.38
CA LEU A 38 9.48 1.86 2.58
C LEU A 38 8.50 2.46 1.56
N ALA A 39 7.67 1.64 0.93
CA ALA A 39 6.66 2.12 0.00
C ALA A 39 5.60 3.00 0.70
N ASN A 40 5.10 2.58 1.86
CA ASN A 40 4.12 3.39 2.61
C ASN A 40 4.72 4.70 3.14
N ILE A 41 5.97 4.70 3.62
CA ILE A 41 6.64 5.96 4.02
C ILE A 41 6.79 6.87 2.80
N SER A 42 7.24 6.31 1.68
CA SER A 42 7.43 7.06 0.43
C SER A 42 6.15 7.77 0.02
N ILE A 43 5.04 7.04 -0.09
CA ILE A 43 3.73 7.62 -0.43
C ILE A 43 3.21 8.58 0.64
N SER A 44 3.48 8.34 1.92
CA SER A 44 3.12 9.28 2.98
C SER A 44 3.76 10.65 2.72
N MET A 45 5.07 10.67 2.49
CA MET A 45 5.85 11.90 2.31
C MET A 45 5.46 12.69 1.05
N THR A 46 4.80 12.09 0.06
CA THR A 46 4.34 12.80 -1.15
C THR A 46 3.00 13.53 -0.98
N LYS A 47 2.25 13.27 0.12
CA LYS A 47 0.91 13.85 0.35
C LYS A 47 0.94 15.34 0.68
N ASN A 48 2.03 15.84 1.24
CA ASN A 48 2.17 17.25 1.59
C ASN A 48 2.96 17.98 0.50
N SER A 49 2.38 19.02 -0.10
CA SER A 49 2.99 19.75 -1.21
C SER A 49 4.25 20.53 -0.83
N GLU A 50 4.34 21.05 0.39
CA GLU A 50 5.54 21.71 0.91
C GLU A 50 6.66 20.69 1.14
N MET A 51 6.33 19.56 1.77
CA MET A 51 7.25 18.46 1.97
C MET A 51 7.81 17.92 0.64
N LYS A 52 6.95 17.81 -0.38
CA LYS A 52 7.33 17.41 -1.74
C LYS A 52 8.39 18.37 -2.32
N LYS A 53 8.30 19.68 -2.07
CA LYS A 53 9.33 20.64 -2.52
C LYS A 53 10.67 20.41 -1.83
N ASP A 54 10.65 20.19 -0.51
CA ASP A 54 11.87 19.91 0.26
C ASP A 54 12.52 18.60 -0.18
N ILE A 55 11.72 17.58 -0.48
CA ILE A 55 12.18 16.28 -1.03
C ILE A 55 12.84 16.45 -2.40
N ASN A 56 12.20 17.19 -3.32
CA ASN A 56 12.79 17.41 -4.64
C ASN A 56 14.15 18.10 -4.54
N LYS A 57 14.27 19.14 -3.70
CA LYS A 57 15.56 19.80 -3.45
C LYS A 57 16.63 18.83 -2.93
N LEU A 58 16.28 17.91 -2.03
CA LEU A 58 17.22 16.90 -1.53
C LEU A 58 17.60 15.87 -2.60
N TYR A 59 16.62 15.44 -3.40
CA TYR A 59 16.83 14.48 -4.47
C TYR A 59 17.78 15.05 -5.54
N ASP A 60 17.59 16.32 -5.90
CA ASP A 60 18.37 16.98 -6.95
C ASP A 60 19.86 17.18 -6.55
N LEU A 61 20.22 16.99 -5.26
CA LEU A 61 21.63 17.02 -4.80
C LEU A 61 22.46 15.85 -5.33
N ASP A 62 21.85 14.69 -5.57
CA ASP A 62 22.52 13.47 -6.04
C ASP A 62 21.54 12.53 -6.78
N GLU A 63 20.84 13.10 -7.77
CA GLU A 63 19.75 12.43 -8.49
C GLU A 63 20.15 11.06 -9.04
N ILE A 64 21.34 10.95 -9.62
CA ILE A 64 21.81 9.71 -10.26
C ILE A 64 21.93 8.58 -9.23
N ASN A 65 22.44 8.89 -8.03
CA ASN A 65 22.62 7.90 -6.97
C ASN A 65 21.26 7.43 -6.43
N TYR A 66 20.36 8.37 -6.14
CA TYR A 66 19.01 8.03 -5.66
C TYR A 66 18.22 7.25 -6.71
N TYR A 67 18.32 7.61 -7.99
CA TYR A 67 17.71 6.87 -9.08
C TYR A 67 18.25 5.43 -9.16
N LYS A 68 19.58 5.25 -9.11
CA LYS A 68 20.20 3.92 -9.12
C LYS A 68 19.76 3.07 -7.93
N ALA A 69 19.64 3.67 -6.75
CA ALA A 69 19.16 2.98 -5.56
C ALA A 69 17.74 2.42 -5.77
N VAL A 70 16.83 3.19 -6.36
CA VAL A 70 15.48 2.71 -6.70
C VAL A 70 15.52 1.63 -7.76
N LYS A 71 16.29 1.81 -8.83
CA LYS A 71 16.39 0.86 -9.94
C LYS A 71 16.86 -0.52 -9.48
N ASN A 72 17.75 -0.57 -8.50
CA ASN A 72 18.31 -1.80 -7.94
C ASN A 72 17.48 -2.38 -6.79
N SER A 73 16.37 -1.74 -6.40
CA SER A 73 15.52 -2.15 -5.29
C SER A 73 14.21 -2.76 -5.79
N SER A 74 13.83 -3.92 -5.26
CA SER A 74 12.52 -4.54 -5.52
C SER A 74 11.35 -3.64 -5.09
N CYS A 75 11.58 -2.71 -4.16
CA CYS A 75 10.58 -1.73 -3.73
C CYS A 75 10.17 -0.73 -4.83
N GLY A 76 11.02 -0.50 -5.85
CA GLY A 76 10.75 0.49 -6.90
C GLY A 76 9.52 0.16 -7.76
N ASN A 77 9.21 -1.14 -7.89
CA ASN A 77 8.05 -1.65 -8.62
C ASN A 77 6.94 -2.16 -7.69
N HIS A 78 7.04 -1.88 -6.39
CA HIS A 78 6.04 -2.30 -5.43
C HIS A 78 4.69 -1.63 -5.73
N VAL A 79 3.59 -2.39 -5.64
CA VAL A 79 2.25 -1.92 -6.06
C VAL A 79 1.76 -0.67 -5.32
N ILE A 80 2.25 -0.42 -4.10
CA ILE A 80 1.97 0.82 -3.36
C ILE A 80 2.63 2.05 -4.02
N ILE A 81 3.81 1.89 -4.63
CA ILE A 81 4.50 2.95 -5.37
C ILE A 81 3.84 3.20 -6.73
N THR A 82 3.52 2.12 -7.45
CA THR A 82 3.02 2.19 -8.84
C THR A 82 1.50 2.34 -8.95
N GLY A 83 0.74 2.11 -7.88
CA GLY A 83 -0.72 2.14 -7.89
C GLY A 83 -1.38 3.53 -7.89
N GLY A 84 -0.59 4.60 -8.06
CA GLY A 84 -1.07 5.98 -8.07
C GLY A 84 -1.07 6.61 -9.47
N THR A 85 -1.20 7.94 -9.54
CA THR A 85 -0.93 8.67 -10.78
C THR A 85 0.56 8.63 -11.12
N LEU A 86 0.92 8.88 -12.39
CA LEU A 86 2.33 8.98 -12.80
C LEU A 86 3.11 9.99 -11.94
N GLU A 87 2.50 11.12 -11.59
CA GLU A 87 3.13 12.10 -10.69
C GLU A 87 3.39 11.50 -9.30
N GLN A 88 2.41 10.79 -8.73
CA GLN A 88 2.56 10.13 -7.43
C GLN A 88 3.64 9.06 -7.46
N GLU A 89 3.72 8.28 -8.54
CA GLU A 89 4.74 7.26 -8.73
C GLU A 89 6.14 7.89 -8.82
N ILE A 90 6.32 8.91 -9.67
CA ILE A 90 7.60 9.62 -9.80
C ILE A 90 8.04 10.20 -8.45
N GLN A 91 7.14 10.89 -7.74
CA GLN A 91 7.45 11.47 -6.45
C GLN A 91 7.71 10.39 -5.39
N GLY A 92 6.96 9.29 -5.41
CA GLY A 92 7.15 8.15 -4.53
C GLY A 92 8.52 7.50 -4.73
N ARG A 93 8.95 7.31 -5.99
CA ARG A 93 10.28 6.80 -6.34
C ARG A 93 11.39 7.75 -5.88
N LYS A 94 11.22 9.08 -6.03
CA LYS A 94 12.20 10.05 -5.50
C LYS A 94 12.40 9.91 -3.99
N VAL A 95 11.30 9.81 -3.22
CA VAL A 95 11.38 9.59 -1.77
C VAL A 95 12.03 8.25 -1.45
N LEU A 96 11.63 7.19 -2.17
CA LEU A 96 12.20 5.86 -1.98
C LEU A 96 13.71 5.86 -2.17
N GLY A 97 14.23 6.53 -3.19
CA GLY A 97 15.68 6.66 -3.41
C GLY A 97 16.40 7.31 -2.23
N LEU A 98 15.85 8.40 -1.69
CA LEU A 98 16.38 9.05 -0.49
C LEU A 98 16.35 8.12 0.73
N LEU A 99 15.24 7.40 0.94
CA LEU A 99 15.10 6.48 2.07
C LEU A 99 16.08 5.30 1.97
N LEU A 100 16.27 4.73 0.78
CA LEU A 100 17.20 3.61 0.56
C LEU A 100 18.65 4.02 0.87
N ILE A 101 19.07 5.21 0.43
CA ILE A 101 20.40 5.73 0.78
C ILE A 101 20.49 6.10 2.27
N ALA A 102 19.39 6.60 2.87
CA ALA A 102 19.34 6.95 4.28
C ALA A 102 19.53 5.74 5.22
N GLU A 103 19.21 4.52 4.79
CA GLU A 103 19.48 3.31 5.59
C GLU A 103 20.96 3.19 5.98
N GLN A 104 21.86 3.64 5.10
CA GLN A 104 23.32 3.61 5.28
C GLN A 104 23.94 4.98 5.58
N ASN A 105 23.27 6.09 5.23
CA ASN A 105 23.76 7.44 5.44
C ASN A 105 23.05 8.13 6.62
N TYR A 106 23.76 8.25 7.75
CA TYR A 106 23.23 8.86 8.98
C TYR A 106 22.78 10.32 8.82
N ASN A 107 23.52 11.14 8.06
CA ASN A 107 23.18 12.55 7.84
C ASN A 107 21.89 12.69 7.05
N LEU A 108 21.77 11.91 5.96
CA LEU A 108 20.54 11.90 5.16
C LEU A 108 19.36 11.38 5.99
N ARG A 109 19.55 10.29 6.75
CA ARG A 109 18.53 9.77 7.68
C ARG A 109 18.04 10.83 8.67
N ASN A 110 18.94 11.59 9.29
CA ASN A 110 18.56 12.68 10.19
C ASN A 110 17.74 13.77 9.48
N THR A 111 18.13 14.13 8.26
CA THR A 111 17.36 15.05 7.42
C THR A 111 15.95 14.51 7.16
N MET A 112 15.81 13.23 6.79
CA MET A 112 14.51 12.59 6.56
C MET A 112 13.65 12.56 7.83
N VAL A 113 14.24 12.25 8.99
CA VAL A 113 13.55 12.30 10.29
C VAL A 113 13.07 13.72 10.60
N ASN A 114 13.87 14.74 10.33
CA ASN A 114 13.50 16.13 10.58
C ASN A 114 12.35 16.60 9.67
N LEU A 115 12.36 16.19 8.39
CA LEU A 115 11.24 16.45 7.47
C LEU A 115 9.96 15.79 7.95
N LEU A 116 10.01 14.51 8.31
CA LEU A 116 8.86 13.82 8.88
C LEU A 116 8.38 14.51 10.17
N ARG A 117 9.29 14.99 11.04
CA ARG A 117 8.91 15.68 12.27
C ARG A 117 8.13 16.97 11.99
N LYS A 118 8.55 17.73 10.97
CA LYS A 118 7.92 18.98 10.55
C LYS A 118 6.48 18.73 10.05
N HIS A 119 6.27 17.67 9.26
CA HIS A 119 4.99 17.43 8.58
C HIS A 119 4.06 16.41 9.28
N TYR A 120 4.59 15.60 10.20
CA TYR A 120 3.86 14.61 11.00
C TYR A 120 4.06 14.81 12.51
N PRO A 121 3.82 16.02 13.06
CA PRO A 121 4.11 16.32 14.47
C PRO A 121 3.29 15.47 15.44
N ILE A 122 2.04 15.12 15.11
CA ILE A 122 1.19 14.27 15.95
C ILE A 122 1.76 12.85 16.03
N VAL A 123 2.20 12.29 14.90
CA VAL A 123 2.81 10.96 14.86
C VAL A 123 4.12 10.95 15.64
N PHE A 124 4.97 11.97 15.44
CA PHE A 124 6.22 12.14 16.18
C PHE A 124 5.99 12.21 17.69
N ASN A 125 5.02 13.03 18.13
CA ASN A 125 4.68 13.17 19.55
C ASN A 125 4.14 11.86 20.14
N ALA A 126 3.37 11.09 19.36
CA ALA A 126 2.84 9.81 19.81
C ALA A 126 3.94 8.76 20.03
N VAL A 127 4.97 8.75 19.17
CA VAL A 127 6.17 7.92 19.37
C VAL A 127 6.94 8.39 20.59
N LYS A 128 7.29 9.68 20.63
CA LYS A 128 8.11 10.27 21.70
C LYS A 128 7.51 10.10 23.10
N LYS A 129 6.19 10.24 23.22
CA LYS A 129 5.46 10.14 24.50
C LYS A 129 4.94 8.71 24.79
N HIS A 130 5.12 7.77 23.87
CA HIS A 130 4.45 6.45 23.89
C HIS A 130 2.93 6.54 24.14
N ASN A 131 2.29 7.59 23.59
CA ASN A 131 0.88 7.87 23.83
C ASN A 131 0.16 8.16 22.51
N LYS A 132 -0.79 7.28 22.16
CA LYS A 132 -1.53 7.33 20.88
C LYS A 132 -2.87 8.04 20.98
N LYS A 133 -3.23 8.65 22.12
CA LYS A 133 -4.55 9.27 22.33
C LYS A 133 -4.87 10.33 21.27
N GLU A 134 -3.92 11.21 20.97
CA GLU A 134 -4.10 12.24 19.93
C GLU A 134 -4.27 11.63 18.52
N LEU A 135 -3.50 10.58 18.19
CA LEU A 135 -3.67 9.85 16.92
C LEU A 135 -5.05 9.17 16.83
N ALA A 136 -5.50 8.55 17.92
CA ALA A 136 -6.81 7.89 17.96
C ALA A 136 -7.94 8.90 17.76
N ILE A 137 -7.88 10.07 18.40
CA ILE A 137 -8.86 11.16 18.23
C ILE A 137 -8.87 11.63 16.77
N LYS A 138 -7.69 11.89 16.19
CA LYS A 138 -7.56 12.28 14.78
C LYS A 138 -8.21 11.25 13.85
N TYR A 139 -7.93 9.97 14.05
CA TYR A 139 -8.47 8.91 13.20
C TYR A 139 -9.98 8.74 13.37
N PHE A 140 -10.51 8.95 14.58
CA PHE A 140 -11.95 8.86 14.84
C PHE A 140 -12.77 9.89 14.06
N GLN A 141 -12.18 11.05 13.75
CA GLN A 141 -12.81 12.12 12.96
C GLN A 141 -12.83 11.86 11.45
N LEU A 142 -12.07 10.88 10.95
CA LEU A 142 -12.01 10.53 9.53
C LEU A 142 -13.10 9.52 9.18
N ASP A 143 -13.63 9.61 7.95
CA ASP A 143 -14.47 8.56 7.37
C ASP A 143 -13.69 7.24 7.25
N LYS A 144 -14.42 6.12 7.13
CA LYS A 144 -13.85 4.77 7.15
C LYS A 144 -12.75 4.57 6.08
N ILE A 145 -12.93 5.11 4.88
CA ILE A 145 -12.00 4.91 3.75
C ILE A 145 -10.75 5.74 3.97
N THR A 146 -10.90 7.03 4.27
CA THR A 146 -9.77 7.94 4.53
C THR A 146 -8.98 7.50 5.75
N ARG A 147 -9.66 7.01 6.80
CA ARG A 147 -9.03 6.45 8.00
C ARG A 147 -8.13 5.26 7.68
N LYS A 148 -8.59 4.32 6.84
CA LYS A 148 -7.81 3.13 6.47
C LYS A 148 -6.51 3.53 5.76
N ILE A 149 -6.59 4.43 4.77
CA ILE A 149 -5.42 4.88 4.02
C ILE A 149 -4.48 5.69 4.91
N THR A 150 -5.02 6.67 5.64
CA THR A 150 -4.23 7.55 6.53
C THR A 150 -3.56 6.77 7.64
N GLY A 151 -4.29 5.84 8.28
CA GLY A 151 -3.77 4.97 9.31
C GLY A 151 -2.60 4.12 8.83
N ARG A 152 -2.71 3.50 7.64
CA ARG A 152 -1.60 2.71 7.04
C ARG A 152 -0.35 3.55 6.80
N LEU A 153 -0.50 4.73 6.20
CA LEU A 153 0.63 5.60 5.86
C LEU A 153 1.30 6.20 7.11
N GLU A 154 0.51 6.70 8.05
CA GLU A 154 1.01 7.25 9.31
C GLU A 154 1.57 6.16 10.22
N ALA A 155 1.09 4.91 10.09
CA ALA A 155 1.69 3.81 10.81
C ALA A 155 3.12 3.51 10.35
N ALA A 156 3.37 3.56 9.05
CA ALA A 156 4.72 3.41 8.50
C ALA A 156 5.64 4.57 8.94
N VAL A 157 5.12 5.80 9.04
CA VAL A 157 5.86 6.94 9.59
C VAL A 157 6.15 6.77 11.08
N TYR A 158 5.18 6.29 11.87
CA TYR A 158 5.38 5.97 13.28
C TYR A 158 6.51 4.94 13.43
N PHE A 159 6.48 3.88 12.61
CA PHE A 159 7.53 2.87 12.59
C PHE A 159 8.92 3.45 12.29
N TYR A 160 9.02 4.32 11.27
CA TYR A 160 10.27 5.00 10.92
C TYR A 160 10.84 5.80 12.11
N PHE A 161 9.99 6.54 12.84
CA PHE A 161 10.41 7.23 14.05
C PHE A 161 10.81 6.27 15.18
N SER A 162 10.09 5.17 15.38
CA SER A 162 10.42 4.18 16.41
C SER A 162 11.80 3.58 16.20
N ILE A 163 12.14 3.22 14.95
CA ILE A 163 13.45 2.65 14.60
C ILE A 163 14.57 3.68 14.77
N TYR A 164 14.37 4.92 14.32
CA TYR A 164 15.47 5.89 14.21
C TYR A 164 15.58 6.93 15.33
N ARG A 165 14.60 7.00 16.24
CA ARG A 165 14.59 7.99 17.34
C ARG A 165 14.27 7.42 18.72
N SER A 166 13.64 6.25 18.81
CA SER A 166 13.16 5.69 20.09
C SER A 166 13.41 4.19 20.17
N VAL A 167 14.67 3.79 19.93
CA VAL A 167 15.12 2.39 19.92
C VAL A 167 14.82 1.67 21.25
N ASP A 168 14.81 2.42 22.36
CA ASP A 168 14.67 1.87 23.71
C ASP A 168 13.27 1.33 24.04
N ALA A 169 12.25 1.62 23.21
CA ALA A 169 10.89 1.13 23.42
C ALA A 169 10.09 1.05 22.10
N VAL A 170 10.41 0.07 21.26
CA VAL A 170 9.54 -0.30 20.13
C VAL A 170 8.23 -0.88 20.70
N ASP A 171 7.12 -0.20 20.47
CA ASP A 171 5.79 -0.64 20.89
C ASP A 171 5.41 -1.94 20.16
N HIS A 172 5.48 -3.07 20.88
CA HIS A 172 5.26 -4.40 20.32
C HIS A 172 3.84 -4.57 19.77
N GLY A 173 2.85 -3.98 20.42
CA GLY A 173 1.46 -4.00 19.96
C GLY A 173 1.31 -3.26 18.63
N PHE A 174 2.05 -2.16 18.47
CA PHE A 174 2.10 -1.41 17.23
C PHE A 174 2.77 -2.17 16.09
N ILE A 175 3.94 -2.78 16.32
CA ILE A 175 4.62 -3.62 15.32
C ILE A 175 3.73 -4.78 14.90
N LYS A 176 3.06 -5.44 15.85
CA LYS A 176 2.11 -6.51 15.54
C LYS A 176 0.96 -6.02 14.66
N SER A 177 0.45 -4.81 14.89
CA SER A 177 -0.58 -4.20 14.04
C SER A 177 -0.06 -4.00 12.61
N ILE A 178 1.15 -3.45 12.45
CA ILE A 178 1.77 -3.28 11.13
C ILE A 178 1.97 -4.62 10.43
N ILE A 179 2.45 -5.64 11.13
CA ILE A 179 2.63 -6.98 10.57
C ILE A 179 1.28 -7.57 10.14
N ASN A 180 0.23 -7.40 10.93
CA ASN A 180 -1.11 -7.86 10.55
C ASN A 180 -1.64 -7.12 9.32
N ASP A 181 -1.45 -5.80 9.24
CA ASP A 181 -1.83 -5.00 8.08
C ASP A 181 -1.04 -5.41 6.84
N LEU A 182 0.27 -5.66 6.98
CA LEU A 182 1.12 -6.20 5.93
C LEU A 182 0.61 -7.56 5.48
N LYS A 183 0.34 -8.49 6.40
CA LYS A 183 -0.17 -9.82 6.04
C LYS A 183 -1.50 -9.69 5.30
N SER A 184 -2.40 -8.84 5.80
CA SER A 184 -3.67 -8.52 5.15
C SER A 184 -3.45 -7.99 3.72
N PHE A 185 -2.49 -7.08 3.55
CA PHE A 185 -2.19 -6.47 2.27
C PHE A 185 -1.52 -7.44 1.31
N GLU A 186 -0.51 -8.19 1.70
CA GLU A 186 0.31 -9.04 0.82
C GLU A 186 -0.36 -10.36 0.48
N PHE A 187 -1.12 -10.95 1.42
CA PHE A 187 -1.63 -12.32 1.27
C PHE A 187 -3.13 -12.41 1.04
N TYR A 188 -3.89 -11.34 1.29
CA TYR A 188 -5.36 -11.39 1.19
C TYR A 188 -5.95 -10.33 0.26
N ASN A 189 -5.23 -9.24 -0.03
CA ASN A 189 -5.74 -8.18 -0.89
C ASN A 189 -5.71 -8.60 -2.37
N PRO A 190 -6.80 -8.43 -3.15
CA PRO A 190 -6.80 -8.71 -4.58
C PRO A 190 -5.74 -7.93 -5.38
N ILE A 191 -5.25 -6.80 -4.86
CA ILE A 191 -4.23 -5.96 -5.52
C ILE A 191 -2.87 -6.67 -5.64
N THR A 192 -2.53 -7.55 -4.69
CA THR A 192 -1.21 -8.19 -4.55
C THR A 192 -1.27 -9.70 -4.74
N ARG A 193 -2.42 -10.30 -4.47
CA ARG A 193 -2.56 -11.75 -4.43
C ARG A 193 -2.68 -12.34 -5.83
N ASP A 194 -1.88 -13.38 -6.08
CA ASP A 194 -2.17 -14.33 -7.16
C ASP A 194 -3.42 -15.14 -6.80
N ILE A 195 -4.53 -14.83 -7.47
CA ILE A 195 -5.82 -15.48 -7.28
C ILE A 195 -6.00 -16.74 -8.14
N SER A 196 -5.02 -17.11 -8.97
CA SER A 196 -5.12 -18.26 -9.90
C SER A 196 -5.49 -19.56 -9.19
N LYS A 197 -4.94 -19.80 -7.99
CA LYS A 197 -5.27 -20.99 -7.19
C LYS A 197 -6.69 -20.94 -6.62
N GLU A 198 -7.19 -19.76 -6.24
CA GLU A 198 -8.58 -19.61 -5.77
C GLU A 198 -9.57 -19.81 -6.92
N LEU A 199 -9.23 -19.30 -8.10
CA LEU A 199 -10.02 -19.52 -9.31
C LEU A 199 -10.15 -21.01 -9.62
N GLU A 200 -9.07 -21.79 -9.53
CA GLU A 200 -9.14 -23.24 -9.71
C GLU A 200 -9.96 -23.94 -8.61
N LEU A 201 -9.87 -23.48 -7.36
CA LEU A 201 -10.66 -24.05 -6.25
C LEU A 201 -12.17 -23.82 -6.42
N HIS A 202 -12.58 -22.65 -6.91
CA HIS A 202 -13.99 -22.31 -7.16
C HIS A 202 -14.45 -22.54 -8.60
N LYS A 203 -13.67 -23.26 -9.41
CA LYS A 203 -13.91 -23.42 -10.84
C LYS A 203 -15.27 -24.00 -11.20
N SER A 204 -15.79 -24.94 -10.39
CA SER A 204 -17.11 -25.53 -10.59
C SER A 204 -18.23 -24.52 -10.36
N GLU A 205 -18.19 -23.79 -9.26
CA GLU A 205 -19.17 -22.74 -8.91
C GLU A 205 -19.13 -21.61 -9.95
N ILE A 206 -17.94 -21.15 -10.33
CA ILE A 206 -17.76 -20.15 -11.39
C ILE A 206 -18.38 -20.64 -12.70
N LYS A 207 -18.14 -21.91 -13.10
CA LYS A 207 -18.71 -22.49 -14.32
C LYS A 207 -20.23 -22.58 -14.26
N GLU A 208 -20.80 -22.91 -13.10
CA GLU A 208 -22.24 -22.95 -12.89
C GLU A 208 -22.87 -21.56 -13.06
N ILE A 209 -22.32 -20.55 -12.39
CA ILE A 209 -22.78 -19.16 -12.51
C ILE A 209 -22.64 -18.67 -13.97
N LYS A 210 -21.53 -18.95 -14.65
CA LYS A 210 -21.37 -18.60 -16.08
C LYS A 210 -22.41 -19.28 -16.97
N THR A 211 -22.81 -20.51 -16.64
CA THR A 211 -23.84 -21.23 -17.40
C THR A 211 -25.22 -20.59 -17.19
N LEU A 212 -25.54 -20.19 -15.95
CA LEU A 212 -26.75 -19.45 -15.63
C LEU A 212 -26.78 -18.08 -16.33
N LEU A 213 -25.70 -17.31 -16.22
CA LEU A 213 -25.56 -16.02 -16.92
C LEU A 213 -25.70 -16.18 -18.43
N LYS A 214 -25.11 -17.24 -19.01
CA LYS A 214 -25.23 -17.53 -20.44
C LYS A 214 -26.67 -17.86 -20.85
N ARG A 215 -27.40 -18.58 -20.01
CA ARG A 215 -28.80 -18.95 -20.27
C ARG A 215 -29.72 -17.75 -20.23
N GLU A 216 -29.56 -16.89 -19.23
CA GLU A 216 -30.44 -15.73 -19.01
C GLU A 216 -30.09 -14.54 -19.91
N TYR A 217 -28.79 -14.32 -20.17
CA TYR A 217 -28.31 -13.06 -20.76
C TYR A 217 -27.40 -13.25 -21.99
N GLY A 218 -27.13 -14.48 -22.42
CA GLY A 218 -26.23 -14.78 -23.53
C GLY A 218 -24.75 -14.82 -23.12
N LYS A 219 -23.86 -15.07 -24.08
CA LYS A 219 -22.43 -15.31 -23.79
C LYS A 219 -21.73 -14.01 -23.37
N ILE A 220 -21.24 -13.96 -22.14
CA ILE A 220 -20.41 -12.87 -21.60
C ILE A 220 -18.95 -13.33 -21.60
N ASN A 221 -18.13 -12.74 -22.47
CA ASN A 221 -16.69 -13.04 -22.56
C ASN A 221 -15.84 -12.05 -21.76
N SER A 222 -16.35 -10.83 -21.54
CA SER A 222 -15.63 -9.77 -20.82
C SER A 222 -16.57 -8.81 -20.10
N TYR A 223 -16.01 -7.95 -19.25
CA TYR A 223 -16.77 -6.86 -18.62
C TYR A 223 -17.43 -5.90 -19.64
N LYS A 224 -16.84 -5.73 -20.84
CA LYS A 224 -17.40 -4.87 -21.89
C LYS A 224 -18.73 -5.42 -22.42
N ASP A 225 -18.88 -6.75 -22.43
CA ASP A 225 -20.13 -7.37 -22.82
C ASP A 225 -21.21 -7.01 -21.78
N ILE A 226 -20.88 -6.98 -20.49
CA ILE A 226 -21.80 -6.57 -19.40
C ILE A 226 -22.29 -5.13 -19.60
N LEU A 227 -21.39 -4.20 -19.93
CA LEU A 227 -21.75 -2.79 -20.16
C LEU A 227 -22.69 -2.60 -21.37
N ASN A 228 -22.67 -3.52 -22.33
CA ASN A 228 -23.47 -3.47 -23.56
C ASN A 228 -24.74 -4.34 -23.50
N ILE A 229 -25.04 -4.98 -22.36
CA ILE A 229 -26.26 -5.76 -22.20
C ILE A 229 -27.48 -4.81 -22.16
N ASN A 230 -28.50 -5.12 -22.96
CA ASN A 230 -29.76 -4.38 -23.00
C ASN A 230 -30.70 -4.76 -21.85
N ILE A 231 -30.22 -4.60 -20.61
CA ILE A 231 -31.00 -4.77 -19.38
C ILE A 231 -31.03 -3.43 -18.68
N LYS A 232 -32.23 -2.85 -18.56
CA LYS A 232 -32.45 -1.50 -18.05
C LYS A 232 -31.66 -1.19 -16.75
N ALA A 233 -31.70 -2.07 -15.76
CA ALA A 233 -30.99 -1.88 -14.49
C ALA A 233 -29.45 -1.85 -14.66
N ILE A 234 -28.91 -2.70 -15.54
CA ILE A 234 -27.47 -2.72 -15.84
C ILE A 234 -27.08 -1.48 -16.65
N THR A 235 -27.90 -1.08 -17.63
CA THR A 235 -27.67 0.13 -18.43
C THR A 235 -27.68 1.38 -17.56
N GLU A 236 -28.62 1.50 -16.61
CA GLU A 236 -28.67 2.62 -15.66
C GLU A 236 -27.43 2.67 -14.76
N LEU A 237 -27.02 1.54 -14.17
CA LEU A 237 -25.80 1.47 -13.35
C LEU A 237 -24.53 1.75 -14.15
N SER A 238 -24.46 1.26 -15.39
CA SER A 238 -23.35 1.48 -16.30
C SER A 238 -23.24 2.95 -16.67
N ALA A 239 -24.35 3.62 -16.98
CA ALA A 239 -24.39 5.05 -17.25
C ALA A 239 -24.00 5.89 -16.01
N ILE A 240 -24.43 5.50 -14.81
CA ILE A 240 -24.00 6.17 -13.57
C ILE A 240 -22.48 6.01 -13.38
N LEU A 241 -21.95 4.80 -13.55
CA LEU A 241 -20.52 4.52 -13.43
C LEU A 241 -19.73 5.33 -14.47
N GLU A 242 -20.12 5.27 -15.74
CA GLU A 242 -19.46 6.00 -16.82
C GLU A 242 -19.48 7.52 -16.56
N ASN A 243 -20.63 8.07 -16.18
CA ASN A 243 -20.73 9.49 -15.83
C ASN A 243 -19.85 9.85 -14.62
N PHE A 244 -19.74 8.98 -13.62
CA PHE A 244 -18.82 9.20 -12.50
C PHE A 244 -17.36 9.33 -12.98
N PHE A 245 -16.91 8.48 -13.90
CA PHE A 245 -15.58 8.58 -14.49
C PHE A 245 -15.43 9.85 -15.36
N ILE A 246 -16.39 10.12 -16.27
CA ILE A 246 -16.36 11.28 -17.17
C ILE A 246 -16.34 12.60 -16.41
N ILE A 247 -17.18 12.75 -15.38
CA ILE A 247 -17.22 13.96 -14.52
C ILE A 247 -15.83 14.22 -13.90
N ASN A 248 -15.10 13.15 -13.57
CA ASN A 248 -13.74 13.20 -13.04
C ASN A 248 -12.66 13.24 -14.12
N LYS A 249 -13.03 13.44 -15.39
CA LYS A 249 -12.13 13.47 -16.56
C LYS A 249 -11.31 12.18 -16.73
N LEU A 250 -11.89 11.05 -16.33
CA LEU A 250 -11.33 9.73 -16.54
C LEU A 250 -12.12 9.02 -17.63
N ASP A 251 -11.42 8.48 -18.62
CA ASP A 251 -12.02 7.62 -19.64
C ASP A 251 -11.78 6.16 -19.25
N ILE A 252 -12.86 5.45 -18.93
CA ILE A 252 -12.81 4.05 -18.52
C ILE A 252 -12.22 3.15 -19.63
N ASN A 253 -12.47 3.47 -20.90
CA ASN A 253 -11.93 2.72 -22.03
C ASN A 253 -10.43 2.95 -22.19
N LEU A 254 -9.94 4.14 -21.86
CA LEU A 254 -8.50 4.43 -21.86
C LEU A 254 -7.81 3.79 -20.66
N LEU A 255 -8.40 3.88 -19.46
CA LEU A 255 -7.87 3.27 -18.23
C LEU A 255 -7.73 1.75 -18.35
N PHE A 256 -8.63 1.11 -19.12
CA PHE A 256 -8.66 -0.33 -19.36
C PHE A 256 -8.31 -0.68 -20.82
N SER A 257 -7.58 0.19 -21.51
CA SER A 257 -7.18 -0.03 -22.91
C SER A 257 -6.21 -1.20 -23.07
N GLU A 258 -5.25 -1.30 -22.14
CA GLU A 258 -4.23 -2.35 -22.06
C GLU A 258 -4.62 -3.48 -21.09
N SER A 259 -5.71 -3.35 -20.34
CA SER A 259 -6.22 -4.46 -19.55
C SER A 259 -6.86 -5.45 -20.51
N ASN A 260 -6.03 -6.38 -20.98
CA ASN A 260 -6.48 -7.57 -21.66
C ASN A 260 -7.33 -8.37 -20.66
N TYR A 261 -8.63 -8.03 -20.63
CA TYR A 261 -9.69 -8.63 -19.84
C TYR A 261 -9.56 -8.42 -18.32
N ILE A 262 -10.42 -7.57 -17.74
CA ILE A 262 -10.93 -7.90 -16.41
C ILE A 262 -11.63 -9.26 -16.58
N ASN A 263 -10.99 -10.32 -16.09
CA ASN A 263 -11.48 -11.68 -16.27
C ASN A 263 -12.80 -11.81 -15.52
N ILE A 264 -13.85 -12.27 -16.21
CA ILE A 264 -15.14 -12.50 -15.59
C ILE A 264 -15.05 -13.49 -14.44
N ASP A 265 -14.09 -14.42 -14.47
CA ASP A 265 -13.87 -15.39 -13.40
C ASP A 265 -13.41 -14.69 -12.11
N ASP A 266 -12.62 -13.62 -12.21
CA ASP A 266 -12.16 -12.83 -11.05
C ASP A 266 -13.34 -12.08 -10.40
N ILE A 267 -14.24 -11.54 -11.23
CA ILE A 267 -15.47 -10.87 -10.78
C ILE A 267 -16.39 -11.88 -10.08
N LEU A 268 -16.55 -13.07 -10.66
CA LEU A 268 -17.39 -14.12 -10.08
C LEU A 268 -16.81 -14.67 -8.79
N LEU A 269 -15.49 -14.82 -8.70
CA LEU A 269 -14.81 -15.18 -7.46
C LEU A 269 -15.07 -14.14 -6.36
N ALA A 270 -15.00 -12.85 -6.70
CA ALA A 270 -15.34 -11.78 -5.75
C ALA A 270 -16.80 -11.86 -5.28
N TYR A 271 -17.74 -12.16 -6.19
CA TYR A 271 -19.15 -12.38 -5.86
C TYR A 271 -19.36 -13.57 -4.91
N ILE A 272 -18.78 -14.74 -5.21
CA ILE A 272 -18.85 -15.94 -4.36
C ILE A 272 -18.34 -15.61 -2.94
N LYS A 273 -17.22 -14.91 -2.84
CA LYS A 273 -16.61 -14.54 -1.55
C LYS A 273 -17.47 -13.56 -0.76
N ALA A 274 -18.17 -12.64 -1.44
CA ALA A 274 -19.11 -11.74 -0.79
C ALA A 274 -20.34 -12.50 -0.24
N GLY A 275 -20.84 -13.49 -0.99
CA GLY A 275 -21.95 -14.36 -0.55
C GLY A 275 -21.62 -15.15 0.72
N ASN A 276 -20.38 -15.67 0.82
CA ASN A 276 -19.90 -16.45 1.99
C ASN A 276 -19.58 -15.60 3.24
N THR A 277 -19.69 -14.28 3.16
CA THR A 277 -19.55 -13.37 4.31
C THR A 277 -20.90 -12.94 4.91
N SER A 278 -21.99 -13.57 4.47
CA SER A 278 -23.37 -13.35 4.96
C SER A 278 -23.75 -14.37 6.03
#